data_AF-Q5Y380-F1
#
_entry.id   AF-Q5Y380-F1
#
_cell.length_a   1.000
_cell.length_b   1.000
_cell.length_c   1.000
_cell.angle_alpha   90.00
_cell.angle_beta   90.00
_cell.angle_gamma   90.00
#
_symmetry.space_group_name_H-M   'P 1'
#
loop_
_entity.id
_entity.type
_entity.pdbx_description
1 polymer ?
#
loop_
_entity_poly.entity_id
_entity_poly.type
_entity_poly.pdbx_seq_one_letter_code
_entity_poly.pdbx_strand_id
1 'polypeptide(L)'
;MGVVSYEFEVTSQIALARLFKAFVLEAAKVWPTAAPHAVKSVELEGDASPGSIVKITFVEGLPYQYMKHQIGGQDENNFSYSCSMIEGGPLGDKLEKISYENQFVAAADGGS
;
A
#
# COMPACT_ATOMS: atom_id res chain seq x y z
N MET A 1 23.62 -7.74 -6.91
CA MET A 1 22.15 -7.90 -7.06
C MET A 1 21.63 -6.72 -7.83
N GLY A 2 20.73 -6.94 -8.79
CA GLY A 2 20.19 -5.87 -9.63
C GLY A 2 18.92 -5.27 -9.02
N VAL A 3 18.66 -4.01 -9.32
CA VAL A 3 17.40 -3.34 -8.99
C VAL A 3 16.72 -2.97 -10.31
N VAL A 4 15.42 -3.24 -10.41
CA VAL A 4 14.59 -2.80 -11.53
C VAL A 4 13.55 -1.83 -10.96
N SER A 5 13.50 -0.63 -11.52
CA SER A 5 12.59 0.43 -11.08
C SER A 5 11.52 0.68 -12.12
N TYR A 6 10.30 0.92 -11.66
CA TYR A 6 9.15 1.29 -12.47
C TYR A 6 8.47 2.49 -11.82
N GLU A 7 7.98 3.39 -12.66
CA GLU A 7 7.24 4.58 -12.25
C GLU A 7 5.93 4.60 -13.05
N PHE A 8 4.82 4.88 -12.35
CA PHE A 8 3.52 5.05 -12.97
C PHE A 8 2.70 6.03 -12.15
N GLU A 9 1.80 6.73 -12.82
CA GLU A 9 0.89 7.70 -12.23
C GLU A 9 -0.56 7.26 -12.45
N VAL A 10 -1.43 7.54 -11.49
CA VAL A 10 -2.87 7.30 -11.59
C VAL A 10 -3.59 8.53 -11.10
N THR A 11 -4.51 9.05 -11.91
CA THR A 11 -5.34 10.20 -11.54
C THR A 11 -6.63 9.76 -10.88
N SER A 12 -7.10 10.56 -9.94
CA SER A 12 -8.31 10.32 -9.15
C SER A 12 -9.11 11.59 -9.01
N GLN A 13 -10.43 11.49 -9.12
CA GLN A 13 -11.34 12.60 -8.84
C GLN A 13 -11.53 12.85 -7.32
N ILE A 14 -10.87 12.06 -6.47
CA ILE A 14 -10.92 12.20 -5.02
C ILE A 14 -9.87 13.21 -4.58
N ALA A 15 -10.27 14.16 -3.74
CA ALA A 15 -9.34 15.14 -3.16
C ALA A 15 -8.18 14.47 -2.42
N LEU A 16 -6.98 15.02 -2.62
CA LEU A 16 -5.69 14.54 -2.09
C LEU A 16 -5.75 14.03 -0.65
N ALA A 17 -6.17 14.88 0.30
CA ALA A 17 -6.17 14.53 1.72
C ALA A 17 -7.13 13.37 2.06
N ARG A 18 -8.25 13.28 1.34
CA ARG A 18 -9.22 12.20 1.53
C ARG A 18 -8.68 10.89 0.95
N LEU A 19 -8.03 10.94 -0.21
CA LEU A 19 -7.44 9.76 -0.83
C LEU A 19 -6.31 9.21 0.04
N PHE A 20 -5.39 10.07 0.47
CA PHE A 20 -4.27 9.70 1.34
C PHE A 20 -4.75 9.07 2.64
N LYS A 21 -5.71 9.70 3.32
CA LYS A 21 -6.29 9.15 4.55
C LYS A 21 -6.91 7.77 4.33
N ALA A 22 -7.65 7.58 3.23
CA ALA A 22 -8.28 6.29 2.93
C ALA A 22 -7.25 5.19 2.59
N PHE A 23 -6.22 5.52 1.81
CA PHE A 23 -5.23 4.56 1.32
C PHE A 23 -4.18 4.19 2.35
N VAL A 24 -3.79 5.13 3.23
CA VAL A 24 -2.68 4.95 4.17
C VAL A 24 -3.18 4.78 5.60
N LEU A 25 -3.93 5.75 6.13
CA LEU A 25 -4.33 5.78 7.54
C LEU A 25 -5.48 4.81 7.86
N GLU A 26 -6.48 4.73 6.98
CA GLU A 26 -7.68 3.91 7.16
C GLU A 26 -7.69 2.66 6.26
N ALA A 27 -6.53 2.31 5.71
CA ALA A 27 -6.35 1.21 4.76
C ALA A 27 -7.03 -0.08 5.23
N ALA A 28 -6.87 -0.41 6.52
CA ALA A 28 -7.39 -1.66 7.07
C ALA A 28 -8.91 -1.75 7.10
N LYS A 29 -9.58 -0.60 7.19
CA LYS A 29 -11.04 -0.49 7.14
C LYS A 29 -11.53 -0.38 5.69
N VAL A 30 -10.81 0.38 4.86
CA VAL A 30 -11.23 0.71 3.50
C VAL A 30 -11.06 -0.49 2.57
N TRP A 31 -9.90 -1.13 2.55
CA TRP A 31 -9.57 -2.16 1.54
C TRP A 31 -10.53 -3.35 1.49
N PRO A 32 -10.92 -3.97 2.62
CA PRO A 32 -11.89 -5.08 2.59
C PRO A 32 -13.26 -4.65 2.05
N THR A 33 -13.64 -3.38 2.22
CA THR A 33 -14.92 -2.85 1.73
C THR A 33 -14.83 -2.40 0.26
N ALA A 34 -13.71 -1.80 -0.13
CA ALA A 34 -13.48 -1.26 -1.47
C ALA A 34 -13.17 -2.37 -2.49
N ALA A 35 -12.50 -3.44 -2.06
CA ALA A 35 -12.12 -4.58 -2.91
C ALA A 35 -12.46 -5.92 -2.21
N PRO A 36 -13.74 -6.20 -1.91
CA PRO A 36 -14.14 -7.39 -1.14
C PRO A 36 -13.85 -8.72 -1.86
N HIS A 37 -13.71 -8.67 -3.19
CA HIS A 37 -13.34 -9.83 -4.01
C HIS A 37 -11.83 -10.09 -4.06
N ALA A 38 -11.02 -9.23 -3.44
CA ALA A 38 -9.58 -9.38 -3.40
C ALA A 38 -9.06 -9.44 -1.96
N VAL A 39 -9.43 -8.47 -1.13
CA VAL A 39 -8.92 -8.32 0.22
C VAL A 39 -9.91 -8.87 1.24
N LYS A 40 -9.49 -9.88 2.00
CA LYS A 40 -10.26 -10.45 3.09
C LYS A 40 -10.08 -9.66 4.38
N SER A 41 -8.83 -9.35 4.74
CA SER A 41 -8.51 -8.56 5.92
C SER A 41 -7.16 -7.86 5.75
N VAL A 42 -6.97 -6.83 6.57
CA VAL A 42 -5.70 -6.12 6.70
C VAL A 42 -5.43 -6.00 8.20
N GLU A 43 -4.27 -6.48 8.62
CA GLU A 43 -3.86 -6.56 10.01
C GLU A 43 -2.59 -5.73 10.18
N LEU A 44 -2.55 -4.90 11.22
CA LEU A 44 -1.38 -4.12 11.58
C LEU A 44 -0.69 -4.79 12.76
N GLU A 45 0.57 -5.15 12.57
CA GLU A 45 1.48 -5.62 13.61
C GLU A 45 2.41 -4.45 13.98
N GLY A 46 2.07 -3.73 15.05
CA GLY A 46 2.80 -2.55 15.52
C GLY A 46 1.87 -1.38 15.82
N ASP A 47 2.43 -0.18 15.83
CA ASP A 47 1.79 1.09 16.20
C ASP A 47 1.56 2.02 15.00
N ALA A 48 1.61 1.47 13.77
CA ALA A 48 1.53 2.21 12.51
C ALA A 48 2.70 3.18 12.27
N SER A 49 3.82 3.01 12.99
CA SER A 49 5.06 3.76 12.74
C SER A 49 5.97 3.07 11.72
N PRO A 50 6.98 3.77 11.18
CA PRO A 50 8.03 3.16 10.36
C PRO A 50 8.63 1.92 11.04
N GLY A 51 8.69 0.81 10.29
CA GLY A 51 9.09 -0.50 10.77
C GLY A 51 7.92 -1.44 11.10
N SER A 52 6.71 -0.91 11.34
CA SER A 52 5.49 -1.70 11.55
C SER A 52 5.17 -2.56 10.33
N ILE A 53 4.55 -3.72 10.56
CA ILE A 53 4.17 -4.66 9.50
C ILE A 53 2.67 -4.58 9.25
N VAL A 54 2.29 -4.36 7.99
CA VAL A 54 0.92 -4.45 7.50
C VAL A 54 0.78 -5.77 6.74
N LYS A 55 0.01 -6.69 7.29
CA LYS A 55 -0.31 -7.96 6.65
C LYS A 55 -1.65 -7.85 5.95
N ILE A 56 -1.66 -8.08 4.66
CA ILE A 56 -2.87 -8.13 3.84
C ILE A 56 -3.16 -9.59 3.55
N THR A 57 -4.34 -10.07 3.95
CA THR A 57 -4.81 -11.42 3.65
C THR A 57 -5.80 -11.34 2.50
N PHE A 58 -5.55 -12.13 1.46
CA PHE A 58 -6.40 -12.19 0.28
C PHE A 58 -7.54 -13.20 0.46
N VAL A 59 -8.58 -13.08 -0.37
CA VAL A 59 -9.64 -14.10 -0.43
C VAL A 59 -9.13 -15.40 -1.05
N GLU A 60 -9.79 -16.51 -0.74
CA GLU A 60 -9.45 -17.82 -1.30
C GLU A 60 -9.61 -17.83 -2.83
N GLY A 61 -8.75 -18.59 -3.52
CA GLY A 61 -8.76 -18.71 -4.98
C GLY A 61 -7.88 -17.69 -5.72
N LEU A 62 -7.31 -16.69 -5.03
CA LEU A 62 -6.29 -15.82 -5.61
C LEU A 62 -4.90 -16.50 -5.64
N PRO A 63 -3.99 -16.08 -6.55
CA PRO A 63 -2.65 -16.67 -6.66
C PRO A 63 -1.80 -16.58 -5.39
N TYR A 64 -2.11 -15.64 -4.51
CA TYR A 64 -1.39 -15.39 -3.27
C TYR A 64 -2.36 -15.35 -2.10
N GLN A 65 -1.99 -15.97 -0.98
CA GLN A 65 -2.83 -16.01 0.22
C GLN A 65 -2.68 -14.76 1.08
N TYR A 66 -1.46 -14.20 1.13
CA TYR A 66 -1.16 -12.98 1.87
C TYR A 66 0.05 -12.26 1.30
N MET A 67 0.24 -11.02 1.73
CA MET A 67 1.51 -10.29 1.63
C MET A 67 1.74 -9.46 2.90
N LYS A 68 3.01 -9.24 3.24
CA LYS A 68 3.41 -8.36 4.33
C LYS A 68 4.21 -7.18 3.79
N HIS A 69 3.74 -5.99 4.13
CA HIS A 69 4.44 -4.75 3.90
C HIS A 69 5.04 -4.23 5.20
N GLN A 70 6.32 -3.90 5.19
CA GLN A 70 6.93 -3.07 6.22
C GLN A 70 6.77 -1.60 5.86
N ILE A 71 6.26 -0.79 6.78
CA ILE A 71 6.18 0.67 6.61
C ILE A 71 7.59 1.24 6.60
N GLY A 72 7.95 1.96 5.53
CA GLY A 72 9.23 2.68 5.43
C GLY A 72 9.14 4.10 5.96
N GLY A 73 8.01 4.78 5.72
CA GLY A 73 7.78 6.15 6.14
C GLY A 73 6.37 6.62 5.78
N GLN A 74 5.85 7.54 6.58
CA GLN A 74 4.59 8.21 6.34
C GLN A 74 4.74 9.69 6.69
N ASP A 75 4.42 10.56 5.73
CA ASP A 75 4.41 12.01 5.93
C ASP A 75 3.04 12.56 5.52
N GLU A 76 2.22 12.91 6.52
CA GLU A 76 0.89 13.48 6.30
C GLU A 76 0.95 14.92 5.79
N ASN A 77 2.03 15.65 6.04
CA ASN A 77 2.18 17.03 5.58
C ASN A 77 2.55 17.08 4.10
N ASN A 78 3.35 16.11 3.64
CA ASN A 78 3.79 15.99 2.25
C ASN A 78 3.02 14.95 1.43
N PHE A 79 2.00 14.32 2.03
CA PHE A 79 1.20 13.25 1.43
C PHE A 79 2.05 12.16 0.76
N SER A 80 3.06 11.68 1.47
CA SER A 80 3.95 10.62 1.00
C SER A 80 3.88 9.39 1.88
N TYR A 81 4.04 8.22 1.25
CA TYR A 81 4.02 6.93 1.92
C TYR A 81 4.96 5.96 1.23
N SER A 82 5.91 5.41 1.98
CA SER A 82 6.79 4.36 1.50
C SER A 82 6.60 3.08 2.29
N CYS A 83 6.68 1.96 1.59
CA CYS A 83 6.63 0.64 2.21
C CYS A 83 7.46 -0.36 1.42
N SER A 84 7.75 -1.51 2.00
CA SER A 84 8.44 -2.60 1.32
C SER A 84 7.70 -3.91 1.55
N MET A 85 7.39 -4.63 0.48
CA MET A 85 6.93 -6.01 0.58
C MET A 85 8.11 -6.90 0.95
N ILE A 86 8.01 -7.54 2.10
CA ILE A 86 9.07 -8.38 2.69
C ILE A 86 8.70 -9.87 2.74
N GLU A 87 7.43 -10.20 2.57
CA GLU A 87 6.95 -11.58 2.64
C GLU A 87 5.67 -11.76 1.82
N GLY A 88 5.48 -12.93 1.21
CA GLY A 88 4.28 -13.28 0.45
C GLY A 88 4.20 -12.57 -0.92
N GLY A 89 2.98 -12.54 -1.48
CA GLY A 89 2.72 -11.94 -2.79
C GLY A 89 3.64 -12.49 -3.91
N PRO A 90 4.04 -11.64 -4.88
CA PRO A 90 4.84 -12.06 -6.03
C PRO A 90 6.34 -12.22 -5.76
N LEU A 91 6.82 -12.10 -4.51
CA LEU A 91 8.26 -12.18 -4.21
C LEU A 91 8.88 -13.50 -4.69
N GLY A 92 8.23 -14.62 -4.34
CA GLY A 92 8.71 -15.97 -4.67
C GLY A 92 10.17 -16.18 -4.26
N ASP A 93 10.91 -16.96 -5.06
CA ASP A 93 12.33 -17.27 -4.78
C ASP A 93 13.31 -16.30 -5.48
N LYS A 94 12.79 -15.39 -6.32
CA LYS A 94 13.62 -14.57 -7.22
C LYS A 94 13.76 -13.12 -6.76
N LEU A 95 12.79 -12.60 -6.02
CA LEU A 95 12.79 -11.22 -5.55
C LEU A 95 13.01 -11.21 -4.04
N GLU A 96 14.05 -10.53 -3.60
CA GLU A 96 14.33 -10.38 -2.17
C GLU A 96 13.37 -9.41 -1.48
N LYS A 97 12.96 -8.35 -2.19
CA LYS A 97 12.11 -7.28 -1.68
C LYS A 97 11.51 -6.49 -2.85
N ILE A 98 10.31 -5.94 -2.65
CA ILE A 98 9.75 -4.90 -3.53
C ILE A 98 9.51 -3.67 -2.68
N SER A 99 10.15 -2.55 -3.02
CA SER A 99 9.96 -1.28 -2.34
C SER A 99 9.06 -0.37 -3.16
N TYR A 100 8.15 0.31 -2.47
CA TYR A 100 7.19 1.25 -3.04
C TYR A 100 7.44 2.63 -2.43
N GLU A 101 7.50 3.63 -3.28
CA GLU A 101 7.56 5.04 -2.92
C GLU A 101 6.35 5.71 -3.55
N ASN A 102 5.37 6.11 -2.73
CA ASN A 102 4.13 6.71 -3.20
C ASN A 102 4.12 8.19 -2.80
N GLN A 103 3.79 9.03 -3.77
CA GLN A 103 3.53 10.44 -3.55
C GLN A 103 2.14 10.76 -4.10
N PHE A 104 1.35 11.46 -3.31
CA PHE A 104 0.05 11.93 -3.74
C PHE A 104 0.14 13.45 -3.99
N VAL A 105 -0.39 13.92 -5.10
CA VAL A 105 -0.31 15.33 -5.52
C VAL A 105 -1.73 15.85 -5.76
N ALA A 106 -1.98 17.14 -5.54
CA ALA A 106 -3.29 17.73 -5.84
C ALA A 106 -3.39 18.06 -7.33
N ALA A 107 -4.48 17.65 -7.96
CA ALA A 107 -4.79 18.02 -9.33
C ALA A 107 -5.57 19.35 -9.38
N ALA A 108 -5.45 20.08 -10.50
CA ALA A 108 -6.11 21.38 -10.68
C ALA A 108 -7.64 21.30 -10.70
N ASP A 109 -8.21 20.13 -11.00
CA ASP A 109 -9.65 19.86 -11.01
C ASP A 109 -10.21 19.53 -9.61
N GLY A 110 -9.38 19.61 -8.56
CA GLY A 110 -9.74 19.26 -7.18
C GLY A 110 -9.56 17.78 -6.85
N GLY A 111 -9.09 16.98 -7.80
CA GLY A 111 -8.69 15.59 -7.61
C GLY A 111 -7.26 15.42 -7.06
N SER A 112 -6.69 14.24 -7.30
CA SER A 112 -5.28 13.90 -7.03
C SER A 112 -4.65 13.07 -8.15
#